data_AF-A0A1F6M8T9-F1
#
_entry.id   AF-A0A1F6M8T9-F1
#
_cell.length_a   1.000
_cell.length_b   1.000
_cell.length_c   1.000
_cell.angle_alpha   90.00
_cell.angle_beta   90.00
_cell.angle_gamma   90.00
#
_symmetry.space_group_name_H-M   'P 1'
#
loop_
_entity.id
_entity.type
_entity.pdbx_description
1 polymer ?
#
loop_
_entity_poly.entity_id
_entity_poly.type
_entity_poly.pdbx_seq_one_letter_code
_entity_poly.pdbx_strand_id
1 'polypeptide(L)'
;MKEVRMIKDFKKLLKDFEPMVKDPDFLRTGRSITNFSLRPREAWANWLLCAVFRKLNGDEVTFSDDDKCDGIIIDRKTGQCVETEHVVAMNFPDRKKQLPKGEARIIEAINQKIQRGVDYAEGKFLVVFFDGTDLWYRNKVREAINGRHNFRAIYLVGHATSGQDGYVYTVTELHETFSVSYKVEISDDFTDFRVSEIRDNPMAKYKFIKYLINTMRWIAAKLICFGRRNRGS
;
A
#
# COMPACT_ATOMS: atom_id res chain seq x y z
N MET A 1 -22.43 13.29 9.81
CA MET A 1 -21.12 12.82 9.29
C MET A 1 -20.29 12.46 10.49
N LYS A 2 -19.76 11.23 10.57
CA LYS A 2 -18.81 10.85 11.62
C LYS A 2 -17.48 11.58 11.35
N GLU A 3 -16.83 12.01 12.40
CA GLU A 3 -15.54 12.72 12.36
C GLU A 3 -14.48 11.80 11.71
N VAL A 4 -13.89 12.21 10.58
CA VAL A 4 -12.77 11.47 9.96
C VAL A 4 -11.57 11.53 10.89
N ARG A 5 -11.12 10.40 11.41
CA ARG A 5 -10.03 10.35 12.41
C ARG A 5 -8.69 10.28 11.69
N MET A 6 -8.05 11.44 11.54
CA MET A 6 -6.73 11.54 10.95
C MET A 6 -5.60 11.34 11.96
N ILE A 7 -4.56 10.61 11.55
CA ILE A 7 -3.36 10.40 12.36
C ILE A 7 -2.48 11.64 12.36
N LYS A 8 -2.42 12.35 13.48
CA LYS A 8 -1.65 13.61 13.61
C LYS A 8 -0.15 13.39 13.79
N ASP A 9 0.24 12.29 14.44
CA ASP A 9 1.64 11.94 14.73
C ASP A 9 1.96 10.53 14.23
N PHE A 10 2.74 10.46 13.16
CA PHE A 10 3.07 9.23 12.46
C PHE A 10 4.05 8.33 13.25
N LYS A 11 4.92 8.92 14.08
CA LYS A 11 5.85 8.18 14.95
C LYS A 11 5.14 7.67 16.21
N LYS A 12 4.27 8.47 16.82
CA LYS A 12 3.48 8.02 17.97
C LYS A 12 2.60 6.83 17.60
N LEU A 13 1.99 6.87 16.41
CA LEU A 13 1.19 5.76 15.91
C LEU A 13 2.02 4.48 15.69
N LEU A 14 3.30 4.59 15.30
CA LEU A 14 4.17 3.43 15.17
C LEU A 14 4.28 2.67 16.49
N LYS A 15 4.39 3.39 17.62
CA LYS A 15 4.40 2.79 18.95
C LYS A 15 3.08 2.10 19.29
N ASP A 16 1.95 2.67 18.89
CA ASP A 16 0.63 2.06 19.07
C ASP A 16 0.45 0.76 18.25
N PHE A 17 1.23 0.58 17.17
CA PHE A 17 1.27 -0.66 16.37
C PHE A 17 2.10 -1.78 17.00
N GLU A 18 2.98 -1.49 17.95
CA GLU A 18 3.87 -2.48 18.57
C GLU A 18 3.14 -3.75 19.05
N PRO A 19 2.10 -3.70 19.91
CA PRO A 19 1.48 -4.91 20.43
C PRO A 19 0.84 -5.77 19.32
N MET A 20 0.28 -5.13 18.28
CA MET A 20 -0.41 -5.86 17.21
C MET A 20 0.52 -6.41 16.15
N VAL A 21 1.73 -5.87 16.00
CA VAL A 21 2.74 -6.41 15.08
C VAL A 21 3.61 -7.46 15.78
N LYS A 22 3.89 -7.30 17.09
CA LYS A 22 4.62 -8.29 17.90
C LYS A 22 3.85 -9.61 18.05
N ASP A 23 2.53 -9.57 18.06
CA ASP A 23 1.68 -10.76 18.08
C ASP A 23 0.99 -10.95 16.71
N PRO A 24 1.47 -11.91 15.89
CA PRO A 24 0.94 -12.17 14.56
C PRO A 24 -0.55 -12.50 14.52
N ASP A 25 -1.13 -12.99 15.64
CA ASP A 25 -2.55 -13.33 15.68
C ASP A 25 -3.43 -12.08 15.56
N PHE A 26 -2.98 -10.89 15.94
CA PHE A 26 -3.75 -9.65 15.73
C PHE A 26 -3.87 -9.29 14.24
N LEU A 27 -2.78 -9.43 13.48
CA LEU A 27 -2.80 -9.23 12.03
C LEU A 27 -3.64 -10.30 11.33
N ARG A 28 -3.65 -11.53 11.89
CA ARG A 28 -4.37 -12.69 11.34
C ARG A 28 -5.88 -12.63 11.57
N THR A 29 -6.30 -12.39 12.82
CA THR A 29 -7.69 -12.49 13.26
C THR A 29 -8.48 -11.19 13.08
N GLY A 30 -7.78 -10.06 12.96
CA GLY A 30 -8.40 -8.77 12.66
C GLY A 30 -9.25 -8.19 13.79
N ARG A 31 -8.93 -8.49 15.06
CA ARG A 31 -9.64 -7.93 16.23
C ARG A 31 -9.65 -6.40 16.15
N SER A 32 -10.82 -5.79 16.27
CA SER A 32 -11.01 -4.35 16.09
C SER A 32 -10.11 -3.52 17.01
N ILE A 33 -9.44 -2.51 16.46
CA ILE A 33 -8.77 -1.49 17.27
C ILE A 33 -9.87 -0.65 17.91
N THR A 34 -9.93 -0.59 19.24
CA THR A 34 -10.82 0.33 19.95
C THR A 34 -10.47 1.76 19.50
N ASN A 35 -11.31 2.35 18.64
CA ASN A 35 -11.25 3.71 18.06
C ASN A 35 -10.93 3.85 16.56
N PHE A 36 -10.71 2.76 15.81
CA PHE A 36 -10.52 2.81 14.34
C PHE A 36 -11.41 1.75 13.68
N SER A 37 -12.10 2.07 12.58
CA SER A 37 -12.92 1.05 11.89
C SER A 37 -12.07 0.03 11.13
N LEU A 38 -10.81 0.37 10.83
CA LEU A 38 -9.87 -0.51 10.14
C LEU A 38 -9.49 -1.71 11.00
N ARG A 39 -9.35 -2.86 10.36
CA ARG A 39 -8.72 -4.02 10.99
C ARG A 39 -7.22 -3.75 11.19
N PRO A 40 -6.57 -4.33 12.21
CA PRO A 40 -5.15 -4.17 12.50
C PRO A 40 -4.24 -4.22 11.27
N ARG A 41 -4.42 -5.23 10.41
CA ARG A 41 -3.63 -5.40 9.18
C ARG A 41 -3.88 -4.33 8.11
N GLU A 42 -5.08 -3.75 8.05
CA GLU A 42 -5.47 -2.72 7.08
C GLU A 42 -4.86 -1.39 7.51
N ALA A 43 -4.95 -1.08 8.81
CA ALA A 43 -4.24 0.05 9.40
C ALA A 43 -2.72 -0.09 9.25
N TRP A 44 -2.17 -1.29 9.48
CA TRP A 44 -0.74 -1.55 9.36
C TRP A 44 -0.24 -1.43 7.91
N ALA A 45 -0.97 -2.00 6.95
CA ALA A 45 -0.61 -1.90 5.53
C ALA A 45 -0.69 -0.45 5.03
N ASN A 46 -1.71 0.31 5.43
CA ASN A 46 -1.78 1.74 5.15
C ASN A 46 -0.63 2.52 5.78
N TRP A 47 -0.24 2.21 7.03
CA TRP A 47 0.93 2.82 7.66
C TRP A 47 2.22 2.55 6.87
N LEU A 48 2.47 1.30 6.49
CA LEU A 48 3.64 0.93 5.67
C LEU A 48 3.64 1.66 4.32
N LEU A 49 2.48 1.79 3.68
CA LEU A 49 2.34 2.54 2.43
C LEU A 49 2.63 4.04 2.63
N CYS A 50 2.09 4.64 3.70
CA CYS A 50 2.38 6.02 4.07
C CYS A 50 3.87 6.23 4.37
N ALA A 51 4.56 5.29 5.04
CA ALA A 51 5.99 5.40 5.31
C ALA A 51 6.79 5.57 4.01
N VAL A 52 6.44 4.80 2.97
CA VAL A 52 7.04 4.93 1.64
C VAL A 52 6.65 6.23 0.95
N PHE A 53 5.38 6.60 0.96
CA PHE A 53 4.95 7.86 0.35
C PHE A 53 5.56 9.09 1.02
N ARG A 54 5.75 9.06 2.34
CA ARG A 54 6.45 10.11 3.08
C ARG A 54 7.90 10.25 2.63
N LYS A 55 8.57 9.12 2.37
CA LYS A 55 9.93 9.10 1.80
C LYS A 55 9.99 9.72 0.40
N LEU A 56 8.95 9.58 -0.41
CA LEU A 56 8.90 10.05 -1.80
C LEU A 56 8.41 11.50 -1.94
N ASN A 57 7.39 11.88 -1.16
CA ASN A 57 6.61 13.10 -1.36
C ASN A 57 6.73 14.10 -0.18
N GLY A 58 7.38 13.69 0.92
CA GLY A 58 7.54 14.48 2.14
C GLY A 58 6.57 14.07 3.25
N ASP A 59 6.78 14.64 4.43
CA ASP A 59 6.17 14.23 5.72
C ASP A 59 4.67 14.52 5.88
N GLU A 60 3.96 14.87 4.81
CA GLU A 60 2.56 15.29 4.84
C GLU A 60 1.57 14.17 4.47
N VAL A 61 2.07 12.97 4.13
CA VAL A 61 1.22 11.82 3.81
C VAL A 61 0.83 11.04 5.07
N THR A 62 -0.45 10.72 5.19
CA THR A 62 -1.07 9.98 6.30
C THR A 62 -2.25 9.12 5.80
N PHE A 63 -2.95 8.44 6.72
CA PHE A 63 -4.17 7.70 6.40
C PHE A 63 -5.29 7.96 7.44
N SER A 64 -6.52 7.64 7.05
CA SER A 64 -7.71 7.64 7.91
C SER A 64 -8.55 6.39 7.69
N ASP A 65 -9.50 6.18 8.59
CA ASP A 65 -10.58 5.22 8.40
C ASP A 65 -11.75 5.83 7.59
N ASP A 66 -12.59 4.95 7.05
CA ASP A 66 -13.84 5.27 6.37
C ASP A 66 -14.83 4.11 6.55
N ASP A 67 -16.11 4.34 6.34
CA ASP A 67 -17.16 3.31 6.47
C ASP A 67 -17.43 2.58 5.13
N LYS A 68 -16.93 3.08 4.00
CA LYS A 68 -17.21 2.57 2.64
C LYS A 68 -16.04 1.84 2.00
N CYS A 69 -14.82 2.06 2.47
CA CYS A 69 -13.59 1.44 1.98
C CYS A 69 -12.70 0.98 3.14
N ASP A 70 -11.64 0.24 2.82
CA ASP A 70 -10.70 -0.31 3.81
C ASP A 70 -9.63 0.72 4.24
N GLY A 71 -9.86 2.01 3.98
CA GLY A 71 -9.04 3.15 4.40
C GLY A 71 -8.89 4.24 3.34
N ILE A 72 -8.34 5.39 3.72
CA ILE A 72 -8.06 6.50 2.80
C ILE A 72 -6.63 6.98 3.05
N ILE A 73 -5.82 7.04 1.98
CA ILE A 73 -4.52 7.74 2.00
C ILE A 73 -4.74 9.22 1.71
N ILE A 74 -4.15 10.09 2.52
CA ILE A 74 -4.31 11.54 2.45
C ILE A 74 -2.94 12.19 2.31
N ASP A 75 -2.74 12.96 1.24
CA ASP A 75 -1.63 13.91 1.12
C ASP A 75 -2.09 15.29 1.60
N ARG A 76 -1.66 15.71 2.80
CA ARG A 76 -2.08 16.98 3.39
C ARG A 76 -1.54 18.20 2.66
N LYS A 77 -0.42 18.06 1.94
CA LYS A 77 0.17 19.16 1.20
C LYS A 77 -0.70 19.56 0.01
N THR A 78 -1.26 18.56 -0.68
CA THR A 78 -2.06 18.77 -1.90
C THR A 78 -3.57 18.66 -1.66
N GLY A 79 -3.99 18.11 -0.52
CA GLY A 79 -5.38 17.79 -0.21
C GLY A 79 -5.90 16.54 -0.95
N GLN A 80 -5.04 15.84 -1.70
CA GLN A 80 -5.45 14.66 -2.45
C GLN A 80 -5.76 13.49 -1.50
N CYS A 81 -6.86 12.80 -1.78
CA CYS A 81 -7.29 11.61 -1.05
C CYS A 81 -7.44 10.44 -2.04
N VAL A 82 -7.04 9.24 -1.62
CA VAL A 82 -7.20 8.01 -2.39
C VAL A 82 -7.72 6.91 -1.49
N GLU A 83 -8.89 6.36 -1.82
CA GLU A 83 -9.46 5.21 -1.11
C GLU A 83 -8.62 3.95 -1.33
N THR A 84 -8.57 3.10 -0.31
CA THR A 84 -7.88 1.82 -0.35
C THR A 84 -8.86 0.67 -0.16
N GLU A 85 -8.61 -0.41 -0.89
CA GLU A 85 -9.23 -1.71 -0.70
C GLU A 85 -8.13 -2.68 -0.29
N HIS A 86 -8.42 -3.57 0.63
CA HIS A 86 -7.47 -4.51 1.19
C HIS A 86 -7.83 -5.95 0.84
N VAL A 87 -6.81 -6.74 0.57
CA VAL A 87 -6.92 -8.21 0.50
C VAL A 87 -5.71 -8.85 1.17
N VAL A 88 -5.95 -9.99 1.81
CA VAL A 88 -4.93 -10.74 2.53
C VAL A 88 -4.58 -12.01 1.78
N ALA A 89 -3.29 -12.18 1.49
CA ALA A 89 -2.70 -13.36 0.85
C ALA A 89 -1.71 -14.06 1.80
N MET A 90 -1.99 -14.07 3.10
CA MET A 90 -1.22 -14.81 4.11
C MET A 90 -1.58 -16.30 4.14
N ASN A 91 -0.67 -17.12 4.68
CA ASN A 91 -0.86 -18.53 4.94
C ASN A 91 -1.62 -18.70 6.26
N PHE A 92 -2.85 -19.21 6.18
CA PHE A 92 -3.62 -19.55 7.37
C PHE A 92 -3.65 -21.08 7.49
N PRO A 93 -2.80 -21.69 8.35
CA PRO A 93 -2.70 -23.15 8.46
C PRO A 93 -4.03 -23.80 8.87
N ASP A 94 -4.88 -23.09 9.60
CA ASP A 94 -6.16 -23.59 10.10
C ASP A 94 -7.30 -23.54 9.05
N ARG A 95 -7.05 -23.07 7.83
CA ARG A 95 -8.08 -23.05 6.78
C ARG A 95 -8.28 -24.42 6.17
N LYS A 96 -9.55 -24.89 6.13
CA LYS A 96 -9.97 -26.13 5.48
C LYS A 96 -9.61 -26.22 4.00
N LYS A 97 -9.61 -25.09 3.29
CA LYS A 97 -9.19 -25.01 1.88
C LYS A 97 -7.70 -24.67 1.83
N GLN A 98 -6.89 -25.55 1.25
CA GLN A 98 -5.52 -25.21 0.91
C GLN A 98 -5.51 -24.12 -0.16
N LEU A 99 -4.88 -23.00 0.16
CA LEU A 99 -4.64 -21.93 -0.80
C LEU A 99 -3.36 -22.24 -1.59
N PRO A 100 -3.23 -21.74 -2.84
CA PRO A 100 -1.97 -21.78 -3.57
C PRO A 100 -0.83 -21.18 -2.74
N LYS A 101 0.42 -21.48 -3.12
CA LYS A 101 1.63 -20.92 -2.47
C LYS A 101 2.20 -19.76 -3.28
N GLY A 102 3.05 -18.96 -2.65
CA GLY A 102 3.82 -17.90 -3.32
C GLY A 102 2.96 -16.94 -4.14
N GLU A 103 3.42 -16.61 -5.34
CA GLU A 103 2.76 -15.64 -6.23
C GLU A 103 1.35 -16.04 -6.63
N ALA A 104 1.07 -17.34 -6.76
CA ALA A 104 -0.26 -17.82 -7.14
C ALA A 104 -1.32 -17.41 -6.11
N ARG A 105 -0.96 -17.36 -4.82
CA ARG A 105 -1.85 -16.88 -3.76
C ARG A 105 -2.13 -15.39 -3.88
N ILE A 106 -1.10 -14.60 -4.16
CA ILE A 106 -1.20 -13.16 -4.37
C ILE A 106 -2.11 -12.89 -5.57
N ILE A 107 -1.91 -13.60 -6.68
CA ILE A 107 -2.70 -13.48 -7.90
C ILE A 107 -4.15 -13.88 -7.66
N GLU A 108 -4.43 -14.98 -6.94
CA GLU A 108 -5.81 -15.38 -6.60
C GLU A 108 -6.50 -14.31 -5.74
N ALA A 109 -5.82 -13.76 -4.74
CA ALA A 109 -6.35 -12.69 -3.89
C ALA A 109 -6.68 -11.42 -4.68
N ILE A 110 -5.79 -11.02 -5.60
CA ILE A 110 -6.04 -9.87 -6.49
C ILE A 110 -7.24 -10.15 -7.41
N ASN A 111 -7.30 -11.34 -8.03
CA ASN A 111 -8.39 -11.68 -8.95
C ASN A 111 -9.77 -11.64 -8.27
N GLN A 112 -9.89 -11.97 -6.98
CA GLN A 112 -11.14 -11.83 -6.23
C GLN A 112 -11.63 -10.37 -6.17
N LYS A 113 -10.71 -9.42 -6.07
CA LYS A 113 -11.03 -7.99 -6.06
C LYS A 113 -11.32 -7.48 -7.47
N ILE A 114 -10.60 -7.97 -8.49
CA ILE A 114 -10.88 -7.66 -9.91
C ILE A 114 -12.30 -8.10 -10.31
N GLN A 115 -12.75 -9.28 -9.85
CA GLN A 115 -14.08 -9.81 -10.15
C GLN A 115 -15.24 -8.92 -9.67
N ARG A 116 -14.98 -7.98 -8.76
CA ARG A 116 -16.00 -7.01 -8.30
C ARG A 116 -16.32 -5.92 -9.33
N GLY A 117 -15.56 -5.82 -10.42
CA GLY A 117 -15.86 -4.95 -11.55
C GLY A 117 -15.18 -3.59 -11.50
N VAL A 118 -15.35 -2.82 -12.58
CA VAL A 118 -14.72 -1.51 -12.80
C VAL A 118 -15.16 -0.50 -11.73
N ASP A 119 -16.46 -0.37 -11.52
CA ASP A 119 -17.05 0.60 -10.57
C ASP A 119 -16.54 0.40 -9.13
N TYR A 120 -16.19 -0.84 -8.78
CA TYR A 120 -15.60 -1.14 -7.48
C TYR A 120 -14.15 -0.66 -7.35
N ALA A 121 -13.38 -0.73 -8.43
CA ALA A 121 -11.93 -0.55 -8.44
C ALA A 121 -11.49 0.86 -8.87
N GLU A 122 -12.28 1.54 -9.70
CA GLU A 122 -11.92 2.81 -10.32
C GLU A 122 -11.50 3.86 -9.29
N GLY A 123 -10.34 4.49 -9.51
CA GLY A 123 -9.80 5.54 -8.64
C GLY A 123 -9.15 5.06 -7.34
N LYS A 124 -9.33 3.79 -6.94
CA LYS A 124 -8.84 3.24 -5.67
C LYS A 124 -7.48 2.56 -5.78
N PHE A 125 -6.79 2.45 -4.66
CA PHE A 125 -5.65 1.55 -4.50
C PHE A 125 -6.11 0.18 -4.00
N LEU A 126 -5.59 -0.90 -4.59
CA LEU A 126 -5.66 -2.22 -3.99
C LEU A 126 -4.36 -2.50 -3.24
N VAL A 127 -4.47 -2.79 -1.95
CA VAL A 127 -3.32 -3.12 -1.09
C VAL A 127 -3.42 -4.59 -0.69
N VAL A 128 -2.39 -5.36 -1.05
CA VAL A 128 -2.31 -6.80 -0.82
C VAL A 128 -1.31 -7.08 0.29
N PHE A 129 -1.78 -7.54 1.45
CA PHE A 129 -0.91 -7.93 2.57
C PHE A 129 -0.62 -9.43 2.51
N PHE A 130 0.66 -9.83 2.46
CA PHE A 130 1.05 -11.22 2.25
C PHE A 130 2.34 -11.61 2.99
N ASP A 131 2.58 -12.92 3.09
CA ASP A 131 3.83 -13.46 3.64
C ASP A 131 4.92 -13.39 2.58
N GLY A 132 5.88 -12.48 2.77
CA GLY A 132 6.98 -12.22 1.83
C GLY A 132 8.29 -12.92 2.22
N THR A 133 8.25 -13.86 3.16
CA THR A 133 9.43 -14.62 3.64
C THR A 133 9.94 -15.60 2.58
N ASP A 134 9.06 -16.13 1.75
CA ASP A 134 9.41 -17.04 0.66
C ASP A 134 9.89 -16.26 -0.58
N LEU A 135 10.68 -16.91 -1.44
CA LEU A 135 11.08 -16.34 -2.71
C LEU A 135 9.85 -16.09 -3.61
N TRP A 136 9.68 -14.85 -4.06
CA TRP A 136 8.61 -14.44 -4.96
C TRP A 136 9.09 -13.38 -5.97
N TYR A 137 8.42 -13.32 -7.12
CA TYR A 137 8.81 -12.46 -8.23
C TYR A 137 7.69 -11.47 -8.59
N ARG A 138 7.92 -10.18 -8.29
CA ARG A 138 6.94 -9.10 -8.57
C ARG A 138 6.52 -9.00 -10.04
N ASN A 139 7.43 -9.29 -10.98
CA ASN A 139 7.14 -9.31 -12.41
C ASN A 139 6.12 -10.39 -12.79
N LYS A 140 6.16 -11.58 -12.15
CA LYS A 140 5.16 -12.64 -12.40
C LYS A 140 3.77 -12.20 -11.98
N VAL A 141 3.64 -11.58 -10.80
CA VAL A 141 2.34 -11.07 -10.31
C VAL A 141 1.82 -9.97 -11.24
N ARG A 142 2.68 -9.00 -11.59
CA ARG A 142 2.34 -7.91 -12.51
C ARG A 142 1.85 -8.44 -13.87
N GLU A 143 2.63 -9.33 -14.50
CA GLU A 143 2.30 -9.89 -15.81
C GLU A 143 0.98 -10.66 -15.79
N ALA A 144 0.73 -11.41 -14.71
CA ALA A 144 -0.52 -12.13 -14.56
C ALA A 144 -1.73 -11.18 -14.59
N ILE A 145 -1.68 -10.01 -13.96
CA ILE A 145 -2.83 -9.11 -13.78
C ILE A 145 -2.88 -7.94 -14.78
N ASN A 146 -1.88 -7.82 -15.64
CA ASN A 146 -1.69 -6.66 -16.53
C ASN A 146 -2.92 -6.40 -17.41
N GLY A 147 -3.38 -5.15 -17.45
CA GLY A 147 -4.53 -4.72 -18.27
C GLY A 147 -5.90 -5.23 -17.82
N ARG A 148 -6.02 -5.85 -16.64
CA ARG A 148 -7.29 -6.46 -16.18
C ARG A 148 -7.83 -5.88 -14.88
N HIS A 149 -7.08 -5.06 -14.15
CA HIS A 149 -7.39 -4.80 -12.75
C HIS A 149 -8.24 -3.55 -12.44
N ASN A 150 -8.24 -2.53 -13.31
CA ASN A 150 -9.01 -1.29 -13.19
C ASN A 150 -8.73 -0.41 -11.95
N PHE A 151 -8.04 -0.92 -10.93
CA PHE A 151 -7.50 -0.11 -9.82
C PHE A 151 -6.54 0.95 -10.33
N ARG A 152 -6.51 2.10 -9.65
CA ARG A 152 -5.54 3.17 -9.92
C ARG A 152 -4.11 2.69 -9.77
N ALA A 153 -3.85 1.88 -8.73
CA ALA A 153 -2.58 1.20 -8.50
C ALA A 153 -2.79 -0.02 -7.61
N ILE A 154 -1.86 -0.97 -7.67
CA ILE A 154 -1.83 -2.13 -6.78
C ILE A 154 -0.51 -2.11 -6.00
N TYR A 155 -0.60 -2.19 -4.67
CA TYR A 155 0.54 -2.25 -3.77
C TYR A 155 0.61 -3.62 -3.11
N LEU A 156 1.75 -4.29 -3.21
CA LEU A 156 2.04 -5.52 -2.47
C LEU A 156 2.85 -5.16 -1.22
N VAL A 157 2.30 -5.50 -0.06
CA VAL A 157 2.93 -5.31 1.24
C VAL A 157 3.30 -6.68 1.81
N GLY A 158 4.59 -7.02 1.71
CA GLY A 158 5.12 -8.32 2.08
C GLY A 158 5.90 -8.28 3.38
N HIS A 159 5.53 -9.07 4.38
CA HIS A 159 6.34 -9.28 5.57
C HIS A 159 7.58 -10.10 5.21
N ALA A 160 8.78 -9.54 5.35
CA ALA A 160 10.03 -10.17 4.93
C ALA A 160 10.74 -10.88 6.09
N THR A 161 10.98 -10.17 7.20
CA THR A 161 11.62 -10.75 8.40
C THR A 161 11.13 -10.05 9.67
N SER A 162 11.13 -10.77 10.78
CA SER A 162 10.92 -10.23 12.14
C SER A 162 11.87 -10.94 13.11
N GLY A 163 12.43 -10.20 14.08
CA GLY A 163 13.39 -10.74 15.03
C GLY A 163 13.92 -9.71 16.02
N GLN A 164 15.05 -10.02 16.66
CA GLN A 164 15.69 -9.13 17.65
C GLN A 164 16.15 -7.80 17.05
N ASP A 165 16.44 -7.78 15.75
CA ASP A 165 16.86 -6.57 15.03
C ASP A 165 15.68 -5.74 14.49
N GLY A 166 14.46 -6.10 14.84
CA GLY A 166 13.24 -5.41 14.43
C GLY A 166 12.46 -6.11 13.32
N TYR A 167 11.74 -5.32 12.52
CA TYR A 167 10.76 -5.79 11.53
C TYR A 167 11.07 -5.24 10.15
N VAL A 168 10.97 -6.09 9.13
CA VAL A 168 11.23 -5.72 7.74
C VAL A 168 10.03 -6.07 6.88
N TYR A 169 9.57 -5.08 6.14
CA TYR A 169 8.51 -5.20 5.14
C TYR A 169 9.00 -4.72 3.78
N THR A 170 8.40 -5.29 2.75
CA THR A 170 8.52 -4.79 1.38
C THR A 170 7.22 -4.13 0.96
N VAL A 171 7.31 -2.98 0.29
CA VAL A 171 6.17 -2.30 -0.33
C VAL A 171 6.47 -2.16 -1.80
N THR A 172 5.72 -2.85 -2.64
CA THR A 172 5.94 -2.90 -4.09
C THR A 172 4.76 -2.33 -4.83
N GLU A 173 4.99 -1.30 -5.63
CA GLU A 173 3.98 -0.83 -6.59
C GLU A 173 4.03 -1.70 -7.85
N LEU A 174 2.90 -2.31 -8.20
CA LEU A 174 2.73 -2.99 -9.48
C LEU A 174 2.30 -1.99 -10.54
N HIS A 175 3.28 -1.37 -11.18
CA HIS A 175 3.04 -0.55 -12.37
C HIS A 175 3.15 -1.40 -13.64
N GLU A 176 2.37 -1.06 -14.67
CA GLU A 176 2.21 -1.85 -15.90
C GLU A 176 3.55 -2.19 -16.57
N THR A 177 4.47 -1.21 -16.65
CA THR A 177 5.74 -1.37 -17.37
C THR A 177 6.93 -1.82 -16.53
N PHE A 178 6.98 -1.44 -15.25
CA PHE A 178 8.05 -1.79 -14.31
C PHE A 178 7.50 -1.69 -12.90
N SER A 179 7.99 -2.48 -11.95
CA SER A 179 7.56 -2.41 -10.56
C SER A 179 8.72 -1.89 -9.71
N VAL A 180 8.42 -0.99 -8.78
CA VAL A 180 9.40 -0.46 -7.82
C VAL A 180 9.07 -1.03 -6.45
N SER A 181 10.10 -1.48 -5.74
CA SER A 181 9.96 -2.02 -4.39
C SER A 181 10.75 -1.17 -3.41
N TYR A 182 10.19 -0.96 -2.23
CA TYR A 182 10.83 -0.32 -1.11
C TYR A 182 10.92 -1.29 0.05
N LYS A 183 12.01 -1.22 0.80
CA LYS A 183 12.18 -1.89 2.08
C LYS A 183 11.87 -0.90 3.18
N VAL A 184 10.99 -1.29 4.10
CA VAL A 184 10.64 -0.57 5.32
C VAL A 184 11.19 -1.38 6.50
N GLU A 185 12.14 -0.79 7.21
CA GLU A 185 12.81 -1.38 8.37
C GLU A 185 12.35 -0.63 9.61
N ILE A 186 11.84 -1.33 10.60
CA ILE A 186 11.28 -0.77 11.84
C ILE A 186 12.09 -1.32 13.01
N SER A 187 12.47 -0.45 13.95
CA SER A 187 13.17 -0.86 15.16
C SER A 187 12.32 -1.80 16.02
N ASP A 188 12.96 -2.68 16.79
CA ASP A 188 12.32 -3.67 17.67
C ASP A 188 11.43 -3.04 18.76
N ASP A 189 11.73 -1.80 19.13
CA ASP A 189 11.00 -0.98 20.09
C ASP A 189 9.91 -0.09 19.46
N PHE A 190 9.73 -0.13 18.13
CA PHE A 190 8.75 0.65 17.37
C PHE A 190 8.87 2.17 17.57
N THR A 191 10.07 2.68 17.85
CA THR A 191 10.32 4.13 17.99
C THR A 191 10.86 4.78 16.71
N ASP A 192 11.43 3.99 15.80
CA ASP A 192 11.97 4.50 14.55
C ASP A 192 11.77 3.56 13.36
N PHE A 193 11.89 4.12 12.16
CA PHE A 193 11.84 3.35 10.92
C PHE A 193 12.68 3.99 9.82
N ARG A 194 13.14 3.16 8.88
CA ARG A 194 13.89 3.56 7.71
C ARG A 194 13.24 3.00 6.45
N VAL A 195 13.16 3.84 5.42
CA VAL A 195 12.72 3.42 4.08
C VAL A 195 13.88 3.51 3.10
N SER A 196 14.14 2.43 2.39
CA SER A 196 15.13 2.35 1.32
C SER A 196 14.54 1.72 0.05
N GLU A 197 14.98 2.16 -1.12
CA GLU A 197 14.57 1.56 -2.39
C GLU A 197 15.31 0.23 -2.61
N ILE A 198 14.58 -0.82 -2.97
CA ILE A 198 15.14 -2.10 -3.40
C ILE A 198 15.48 -1.97 -4.88
N ARG A 199 16.75 -1.71 -5.16
CA ARG A 199 17.26 -1.55 -6.53
C ARG A 199 17.50 -2.91 -7.17
N ASP A 200 16.60 -3.32 -8.05
CA ASP A 200 16.93 -4.36 -9.03
C ASP A 200 17.66 -3.68 -10.21
N ASN A 201 18.99 -3.71 -10.20
CA ASN A 201 19.88 -3.34 -11.32
C ASN A 201 19.78 -1.85 -11.80
N PRO A 202 20.89 -1.12 -12.08
CA PRO A 202 20.87 0.33 -12.34
C PRO A 202 20.00 0.82 -13.51
N MET A 203 19.56 -0.06 -14.42
CA MET A 203 18.67 0.31 -15.54
C MET A 203 17.25 0.74 -15.12
N ALA A 204 16.75 0.31 -13.96
CA ALA A 204 15.42 0.70 -13.48
C ALA A 204 15.33 2.20 -13.12
N LYS A 205 16.42 2.77 -12.60
CA LYS A 205 16.53 4.18 -12.21
C LYS A 205 16.27 5.14 -13.37
N TYR A 206 16.76 4.79 -14.57
CA TYR A 206 16.60 5.64 -15.76
C TYR A 206 15.14 5.66 -16.26
N LYS A 207 14.43 4.53 -16.13
CA LYS A 207 13.01 4.43 -16.52
C LYS A 207 12.10 5.14 -15.51
N PHE A 208 12.36 5.02 -14.20
CA PHE A 208 11.56 5.66 -13.15
C PHE A 208 11.65 7.20 -13.18
N ILE A 209 12.86 7.75 -13.32
CA ILE A 209 13.05 9.21 -13.44
C ILE A 209 12.33 9.75 -14.68
N LYS A 210 12.44 9.04 -15.82
CA LYS A 210 11.77 9.43 -17.06
C LYS A 210 10.23 9.36 -16.94
N TYR A 211 9.71 8.38 -16.21
CA TYR A 211 8.29 8.25 -15.91
C TYR A 211 7.79 9.39 -15.02
N LEU A 212 8.45 9.69 -13.90
CA LEU A 212 8.11 10.79 -12.99
C LEU A 212 8.04 12.14 -13.73
N ILE A 213 9.02 12.40 -14.60
CA ILE A 213 9.04 13.60 -15.45
C ILE A 213 7.81 13.64 -16.37
N ASN A 214 7.43 12.51 -16.98
CA ASN A 214 6.29 12.45 -17.90
C ASN A 214 4.95 12.57 -17.18
N THR A 215 4.79 11.94 -16.01
CA THR A 215 3.57 12.04 -15.20
C THR A 215 3.38 13.45 -14.66
N MET A 216 4.45 14.10 -14.16
CA MET A 216 4.37 15.50 -13.73
C MET A 216 4.05 16.45 -14.89
N ARG A 217 4.58 16.20 -16.08
CA ARG A 217 4.23 16.95 -17.30
C ARG A 217 2.76 16.79 -17.69
N TRP A 218 2.23 15.58 -17.61
CA TRP A 218 0.81 15.31 -17.91
C TRP A 218 -0.13 15.98 -16.90
N ILE A 219 0.20 15.93 -15.61
CA ILE A 219 -0.56 16.63 -14.55
C ILE A 219 -0.54 18.14 -14.79
N ALA A 220 0.64 18.71 -15.08
CA ALA A 220 0.77 20.15 -15.39
C ALA A 220 -0.05 20.55 -16.63
N ALA A 221 -0.03 19.73 -17.70
CA ALA A 221 -0.82 19.99 -18.90
C ALA A 221 -2.34 19.97 -18.63
N LYS A 222 -2.83 19.02 -17.82
CA LYS A 222 -4.24 18.97 -17.41
C LYS A 222 -4.66 20.19 -16.59
N LEU A 223 -3.80 20.66 -15.68
CA LEU A 223 -4.05 21.86 -14.87
C LEU A 223 -4.11 23.13 -15.72
N ILE A 224 -3.25 23.24 -16.74
CA ILE A 224 -3.26 24.38 -17.68
C ILE A 224 -4.54 24.38 -18.54
N CYS A 225 -4.97 23.21 -19.03
CA CYS A 225 -6.21 23.09 -19.81
C CYS A 225 -7.47 23.40 -18.99
N PHE A 226 -7.51 23.02 -17.71
CA PHE A 226 -8.60 23.38 -16.80
C PHE A 226 -8.60 24.88 -16.47
N GLY A 227 -7.42 25.47 -16.22
CA GLY A 227 -7.29 26.89 -15.92
C GLY A 227 -7.66 27.82 -17.07
N ARG A 228 -7.54 27.36 -18.34
CA ARG A 228 -7.98 28.12 -19.52
C ARG A 228 -9.48 28.03 -19.78
N ARG A 229 -10.17 26.96 -19.34
CA ARG A 229 -11.63 26.83 -19.46
C ARG A 229 -12.42 27.71 -18.49
N ASN A 230 -11.86 28.02 -17.32
CA ASN A 230 -12.52 28.84 -16.30
C ASN A 230 -12.21 30.36 -16.39
N ARG A 231 -11.46 30.82 -17.40
CA ARG A 231 -11.20 32.26 -17.64
C ARG A 231 -11.89 32.79 -18.91
N GLY A 232 -12.85 32.04 -19.45
CA GLY A 232 -13.59 32.36 -20.66
C GLY A 232 -15.11 32.39 -20.44
N SER A 233 -15.55 32.83 -19.26
CA SER A 233 -16.94 33.16 -18.94
C SER A 233 -17.02 34.56 -18.37
#